data_AF-A0A087UHZ5-F1
#
_entry.id   AF-A0A087UHZ5-F1
#
_cell.length_a   1.000
_cell.length_b   1.000
_cell.length_c   1.000
_cell.angle_alpha   90.00
_cell.angle_beta   90.00
_cell.angle_gamma   90.00
#
_symmetry.space_group_name_H-M   'P 1'
#
loop_
_entity.id
_entity.type
_entity.pdbx_description
1 polymer ?
#
loop_
_entity_poly.entity_id
_entity_poly.type
_entity_poly.pdbx_seq_one_letter_code
_entity_poly.pdbx_strand_id
1 'polypeptide(L)' 'MSDLFKSAIGYFSSNTPREEHGFVGEVVEIEKQKLRVKRVIAEG' A
#
# COMPACT_ATOMS: atom_id res chain seq x y z
N MET A 1 8.75 -28.29 -14.12
CA MET A 1 9.25 -27.36 -13.08
C MET A 1 8.61 -25.97 -13.26
N SER A 2 7.28 -25.92 -13.29
CA SER A 2 6.47 -24.70 -13.45
C SER A 2 5.61 -24.44 -12.21
N ASP A 3 5.64 -25.35 -11.24
CA ASP A 3 4.77 -25.35 -10.07
C ASP A 3 5.34 -24.53 -8.91
N LEU A 4 6.66 -24.31 -8.88
CA LEU A 4 7.31 -23.43 -7.90
C LEU A 4 7.01 -21.94 -8.14
N PHE A 5 6.81 -21.54 -9.41
CA PHE A 5 6.46 -20.16 -9.76
C PHE A 5 5.01 -19.80 -9.43
N LYS A 6 4.08 -20.79 -9.47
CA LYS A 6 2.69 -20.58 -9.05
C LYS A 6 2.56 -20.36 -7.54
N SER A 7 3.37 -21.03 -6.73
CA SER A 7 3.31 -20.93 -5.26
C SER A 7 3.77 -19.58 -4.72
N ALA A 8 4.70 -18.89 -5.40
CA ALA A 8 5.16 -17.56 -5.00
C ALA A 8 4.18 -16.44 -5.36
N ILE A 9 3.47 -16.56 -6.49
CA ILE A 9 2.42 -15.60 -6.89
C ILE A 9 1.21 -15.65 -5.94
N GLY A 10 0.89 -16.82 -5.40
CA GLY A 10 -0.19 -16.97 -4.40
C GLY A 10 0.10 -16.24 -3.07
N TYR A 11 1.38 -16.12 -2.68
CA TYR A 11 1.77 -15.43 -1.45
C TYR A 11 1.69 -13.90 -1.55
N PHE A 12 1.86 -13.34 -2.76
CA PHE A 12 1.60 -11.91 -3.02
C PHE A 12 0.12 -11.59 -3.23
N SER A 13 -0.71 -12.62 -3.44
CA SER A 13 -2.17 -12.50 -3.43
C SER A 13 -2.73 -12.65 -2.01
N SER A 14 -2.04 -12.13 -1.00
CA SER A 14 -2.73 -11.75 0.23
C SER A 14 -3.67 -10.60 -0.12
N ASN A 15 -4.90 -10.99 -0.43
CA ASN A 15 -6.10 -10.16 -0.40
C ASN A 15 -6.28 -9.65 1.04
N THR A 16 -5.36 -8.80 1.47
CA THR A 16 -5.63 -7.84 2.54
C THR A 16 -6.67 -6.90 1.94
N PRO A 17 -7.79 -6.64 2.63
CA PRO A 17 -8.65 -5.55 2.22
C PRO A 17 -7.75 -4.33 2.21
N ARG A 18 -7.42 -3.86 1.01
CA ARG A 18 -6.76 -2.58 0.83
C ARG A 18 -7.86 -1.60 1.20
N GLU A 19 -7.96 -1.29 2.49
CA GLU A 19 -8.78 -0.17 2.94
C GLU A 19 -8.36 1.00 2.07
N GLU A 20 -9.27 1.42 1.19
CA GLU A 20 -9.05 2.53 0.28
C GLU A 20 -9.06 3.80 1.10
N HIS A 21 -7.96 4.02 1.81
CA HIS A 21 -7.67 5.29 2.45
C HIS A 21 -7.34 6.27 1.34
N GLY A 22 -8.32 7.09 0.95
CA GLY A 22 -8.19 8.03 -0.17
C GLY A 22 -6.99 8.98 -0.07
N PHE A 23 -6.47 9.18 1.14
CA PHE A 23 -5.31 10.05 1.41
C PHE A 23 -3.96 9.36 1.17
N VAL A 24 -3.89 8.02 1.15
CA VAL A 24 -2.64 7.30 0.96
C VAL A 24 -2.21 7.37 -0.51
N GLY A 25 -1.02 7.91 -0.76
CA GLY A 25 -0.46 8.11 -2.08
C GLY A 25 -0.55 9.56 -2.58
N GLU A 26 -1.36 10.40 -1.92
CA GLU A 26 -1.42 11.83 -2.21
C GLU A 26 -0.11 12.54 -1.82
N VAL A 27 0.13 13.65 -2.51
CA VAL A 27 1.23 14.57 -2.21
C VAL A 27 0.63 15.81 -1.58
N VAL A 28 1.02 16.08 -0.34
CA VAL A 28 0.53 17.21 0.45
C VAL A 28 1.66 18.20 0.62
N GLU A 29 1.34 19.47 0.47
CA GLU A 29 2.25 20.58 0.74
C GLU A 29 2.03 21.08 2.17
N ILE A 30 3.10 21.05 2.97
CA ILE A 30 3.13 21.63 4.32
C ILE A 30 4.29 22.62 4.35
N GLU A 31 3.94 23.90 4.49
CA GLU A 31 4.88 25.04 4.45
C GLU A 31 5.75 25.03 3.18
N LYS A 32 7.02 24.64 3.32
CA LYS A 32 8.02 24.58 2.25
C LYS A 32 8.34 23.14 1.82
N GLN A 33 7.62 22.15 2.34
CA GLN A 33 7.89 20.73 2.13
C GLN A 33 6.75 20.05 1.38
N LYS A 34 7.10 19.23 0.40
CA LYS A 34 6.17 18.32 -0.30
C LYS A 34 6.33 16.92 0.30
N LEU A 35 5.29 16.41 0.94
CA LEU A 35 5.29 15.12 1.61
C LEU A 35 4.33 14.16 0.89
N ARG A 36 4.75 12.90 0.73
CA ARG A 36 3.90 11.85 0.18
C ARG A 36 3.39 10.95 1.29
N VAL A 37 2.08 10.78 1.37
CA VAL A 37 1.45 9.90 2.37
C VAL A 37 1.73 8.45 1.97
N LYS A 38 2.43 7.70 2.82
CA LYS A 38 2.86 6.32 2.51
C LYS A 38 1.93 5.24 3.05
N ARG A 39 1.40 5.44 4.25
CA ARG A 39 0.52 4.49 4.94
C ARG A 39 -0.21 5.19 6.08
N VAL A 40 -1.35 4.63 6.47
CA VAL A 40 -2.02 4.98 7.73
C VAL A 40 -1.29 4.29 8.88
N ILE A 41 -1.16 4.98 10.01
CA ILE A 41 -0.50 4.46 11.22
C ILE A 41 -1.46 4.33 12.41
N ALA A 42 -2.58 5.05 12.38
CA ALA A 42 -3.65 5.02 13.37
C ALA A 42 -4.94 5.59 12.76
N GLU A 43 -6.09 5.08 13.21
CA GLU A 43 -7.44 5.50 12.83
C GLU A 43 -8.26 5.76 14.10
N GLY A 44 -9.18 6.72 14.06
CA GLY A 44 -10.03 7.12 15.18
C GLY A 44 -11.02 8.20 14.82
#